data_AF-A0A2G4GRQ8-F1
#
_entry.id   AF-A0A2G4GRQ8-F1
#
_cell.length_a   1.000
_cell.length_b   1.000
_cell.length_c   1.000
_cell.angle_alpha   90.00
_cell.angle_beta   90.00
_cell.angle_gamma   90.00
#
_symmetry.space_group_name_H-M   'P 1'
#
loop_
_entity.id
_entity.type
_entity.pdbx_description
1 polymer ?
#
loop_
_entity_poly.entity_id
_entity_poly.type
_entity_poly.pdbx_seq_one_letter_code
_entity_poly.pdbx_strand_id
1 'polypeptide(L)'
;MHASAPLVMSRRHAAMGNGAERPTDRHRHRRRRRRLSHRSRDIHRRHHLHSHHSRDSHRRRHLRLHLLRHLSTSKSRRLNSHASVGLTYPSAMKRFTVAMFFSLTAISPCFGWGDDGHKIVATIATAGLSEEAAKKLREILGDETVADAAVWADKMRSNAEYDWLKPLHYINVPRGAKSLDMNRDGADGLQIVSSINKYRDILKNPASTKEQRLLAVRLLFHFVGDIHQPFHVSYKEDLGGNKLTIQAFGHKSNMHKVWDSELIQRRLKDTKGGWAVMSADLRESITVPERKKWTTSADPAVWANESFGITRQLYSTAPTGKAGIDDVYYKQWLPTLNTCLEVGGVRLAALLNDALDPGASKDTSAKGTSAKDTKGTKGSKNVKPAGSETAPGPVTPATSPTAPPAVSPSDELVPA
;
A
#
# COMPACT_ATOMS: atom_id res chain seq x y z
N MET A 1 -60.19 -66.70 -10.66
CA MET A 1 -59.98 -65.41 -11.36
C MET A 1 -58.81 -65.57 -12.34
N HIS A 2 -58.62 -64.62 -13.27
CA HIS A 2 -57.69 -64.67 -14.42
C HIS A 2 -56.26 -65.16 -14.07
N ALA A 3 -55.55 -65.98 -14.88
CA ALA A 3 -55.20 -65.90 -16.31
C ALA A 3 -54.19 -64.74 -16.60
N SER A 4 -53.10 -64.87 -17.36
CA SER A 4 -52.66 -65.91 -18.34
C SER A 4 -51.12 -66.10 -18.38
N ALA A 5 -50.66 -67.12 -19.11
CA ALA A 5 -49.28 -67.29 -19.63
C ALA A 5 -49.11 -66.53 -20.99
N PRO A 6 -48.00 -66.60 -21.79
CA PRO A 6 -46.81 -67.47 -21.69
C PRO A 6 -45.43 -66.82 -22.03
N LEU A 7 -44.41 -67.69 -22.14
CA LEU A 7 -43.03 -67.40 -22.57
C LEU A 7 -42.89 -67.37 -24.11
N VAL A 8 -42.09 -66.46 -24.69
CA VAL A 8 -41.67 -66.50 -26.12
C VAL A 8 -40.20 -66.08 -26.28
N MET A 9 -39.42 -66.86 -27.03
CA MET A 9 -38.11 -66.48 -27.58
C MET A 9 -38.25 -65.80 -28.95
N SER A 10 -37.30 -64.94 -29.35
CA SER A 10 -36.33 -65.24 -30.43
C SER A 10 -35.74 -63.99 -31.13
N ARG A 11 -34.71 -64.27 -31.96
CA ARG A 11 -34.06 -63.49 -33.03
C ARG A 11 -33.08 -62.38 -32.67
N ARG A 12 -31.86 -62.59 -33.20
CA ARG A 12 -30.80 -61.61 -33.41
C ARG A 12 -31.22 -60.60 -34.50
N HIS A 13 -30.71 -59.39 -34.42
CA HIS A 13 -30.45 -58.55 -35.60
C HIS A 13 -29.00 -58.06 -35.57
N ALA A 14 -28.40 -57.92 -36.75
CA ALA A 14 -27.08 -57.31 -36.94
C ALA A 14 -27.14 -56.44 -38.19
N ALA A 15 -26.60 -55.21 -38.12
CA ALA A 15 -26.26 -54.41 -39.30
C ALA A 15 -25.34 -53.22 -38.92
N MET A 16 -24.52 -52.82 -39.89
CA MET A 16 -23.85 -51.51 -40.06
C MET A 16 -22.89 -51.01 -38.95
N GLY A 17 -21.60 -50.90 -39.33
CA GLY A 17 -20.57 -50.23 -38.54
C GLY A 17 -20.15 -48.88 -39.14
N ASN A 18 -19.70 -47.95 -38.30
CA ASN A 18 -19.16 -46.66 -38.74
C ASN A 18 -17.65 -46.73 -38.96
N GLY A 19 -17.21 -46.60 -40.22
CA GLY A 19 -15.81 -46.54 -40.59
C GLY A 19 -15.16 -45.19 -40.27
N ALA A 20 -14.65 -45.03 -39.05
CA ALA A 20 -13.84 -43.87 -38.68
C ALA A 20 -12.41 -44.00 -39.27
N GLU A 21 -12.19 -43.45 -40.46
CA GLU A 21 -10.87 -43.46 -41.11
C GLU A 21 -9.79 -42.85 -40.22
N ARG A 22 -8.75 -43.64 -39.91
CA ARG A 22 -7.55 -43.12 -39.23
C ARG A 22 -6.77 -42.24 -40.22
N PRO A 23 -6.42 -40.99 -39.88
CA PRO A 23 -5.71 -40.11 -40.80
C PRO A 23 -4.39 -40.73 -41.28
N THR A 24 -4.28 -40.98 -42.58
CA THR A 24 -3.10 -41.59 -43.20
C THR A 24 -1.84 -40.78 -42.90
N ASP A 25 -0.68 -41.44 -42.79
CA ASP A 25 0.51 -40.82 -42.20
C ASP A 25 1.02 -39.60 -42.99
N ARG A 26 0.74 -39.55 -44.30
CA ARG A 26 0.93 -38.35 -45.15
C ARG A 26 0.25 -37.10 -44.58
N HIS A 27 -0.93 -37.20 -43.98
CA HIS A 27 -1.61 -36.06 -43.33
C HIS A 27 -0.95 -35.68 -42.00
N ARG A 28 -0.49 -36.65 -41.21
CA ARG A 28 0.30 -36.39 -39.98
C ARG A 28 1.59 -35.65 -40.31
N HIS A 29 2.36 -36.13 -41.29
CA HIS A 29 3.58 -35.49 -41.76
C HIS A 29 3.34 -34.10 -42.37
N ARG A 30 2.29 -33.88 -43.18
CA ARG A 30 1.92 -32.54 -43.69
C ARG A 30 1.60 -31.55 -42.56
N ARG A 31 0.83 -31.96 -41.54
CA ARG A 31 0.54 -31.10 -40.37
C ARG A 31 1.80 -30.81 -39.54
N ARG A 32 2.70 -31.80 -39.36
CA ARG A 32 3.97 -31.63 -38.63
C ARG A 32 4.92 -30.65 -39.36
N ARG A 33 5.09 -30.79 -40.69
CA ARG A 33 5.88 -29.84 -41.51
C ARG A 33 5.32 -28.41 -41.48
N ARG A 34 3.99 -28.21 -41.56
CA ARG A 34 3.39 -26.86 -41.45
C ARG A 34 3.64 -26.21 -40.07
N ARG A 35 3.52 -26.97 -38.97
CA ARG A 35 3.81 -26.43 -37.61
C ARG A 35 5.28 -26.05 -37.43
N LEU A 36 6.22 -26.85 -37.94
CA LEU A 36 7.65 -26.51 -37.91
C LEU A 36 7.96 -25.25 -38.74
N SER A 37 7.37 -25.14 -39.95
CA SER A 37 7.52 -23.96 -40.81
C SER A 37 7.05 -22.66 -40.17
N HIS A 38 5.92 -22.68 -39.44
CA HIS A 38 5.48 -21.51 -38.67
C HIS A 38 6.45 -21.18 -37.53
N ARG A 39 6.88 -22.19 -36.75
CA ARG A 39 7.78 -21.98 -35.59
C ARG A 39 9.12 -21.35 -36.00
N SER A 40 9.71 -21.77 -37.13
CA SER A 40 10.92 -21.11 -37.67
C SER A 40 10.70 -19.67 -38.12
N ARG A 41 9.52 -19.35 -38.71
CA ARG A 41 9.19 -17.98 -39.11
C ARG A 41 9.01 -17.06 -37.90
N ASP A 42 8.36 -17.53 -36.84
CA ASP A 42 8.23 -16.76 -35.58
C ASP A 42 9.58 -16.53 -34.88
N ILE A 43 10.47 -17.54 -34.87
CA ILE A 43 11.82 -17.40 -34.31
C ILE A 43 12.62 -16.33 -35.07
N HIS A 44 12.66 -16.38 -36.40
CA HIS A 44 13.31 -15.31 -37.18
C HIS A 44 12.67 -13.93 -36.96
N ARG A 45 11.34 -13.84 -36.88
CA ARG A 45 10.65 -12.57 -36.63
C ARG A 45 10.99 -11.98 -35.25
N ARG A 46 11.10 -12.82 -34.21
CA ARG A 46 11.54 -12.42 -32.87
C ARG A 46 13.00 -11.95 -32.84
N HIS A 47 13.91 -12.63 -33.52
CA HIS A 47 15.32 -12.19 -33.63
C HIS A 47 15.47 -10.84 -34.37
N HIS A 48 14.69 -10.60 -35.43
CA HIS A 48 14.69 -9.31 -36.13
C HIS A 48 14.17 -8.17 -35.24
N LEU A 49 13.10 -8.39 -34.47
CA LEU A 49 12.58 -7.38 -33.55
C LEU A 49 13.59 -7.03 -32.44
N HIS A 50 14.27 -8.03 -31.87
CA HIS A 50 15.33 -7.80 -30.88
C HIS A 50 16.52 -7.00 -31.42
N SER A 51 16.97 -7.27 -32.65
CA SER A 51 18.13 -6.56 -33.23
C SER A 51 17.82 -5.09 -33.53
N HIS A 52 16.59 -4.75 -33.92
CA HIS A 52 16.17 -3.35 -34.07
C HIS A 52 16.10 -2.61 -32.73
N HIS A 53 15.52 -3.22 -31.69
CA HIS A 53 15.41 -2.59 -30.36
C HIS A 53 16.79 -2.34 -29.71
N SER A 54 17.72 -3.29 -29.86
CA SER A 54 19.11 -3.13 -29.40
C SER A 54 19.83 -1.97 -30.12
N ARG A 55 19.67 -1.86 -31.46
CA ARG A 55 20.27 -0.77 -32.25
C ARG A 55 19.73 0.62 -31.89
N ASP A 56 18.43 0.73 -31.64
CA ASP A 56 17.81 2.01 -31.25
C ASP A 56 18.28 2.47 -29.85
N SER A 57 18.33 1.57 -28.88
CA SER A 57 18.83 1.89 -27.52
C SER A 57 20.29 2.38 -27.51
N HIS A 58 21.16 1.80 -28.33
CA HIS A 58 22.53 2.30 -28.52
C HIS A 58 22.57 3.68 -29.18
N ARG A 59 21.74 3.94 -30.19
CA ARG A 59 21.68 5.25 -30.88
C ARG A 59 21.23 6.36 -29.93
N ARG A 60 20.25 6.09 -29.07
CA ARG A 60 19.76 7.02 -28.03
C ARG A 60 20.82 7.29 -26.95
N ARG A 61 21.65 6.31 -26.59
CA ARG A 61 22.80 6.52 -25.67
C ARG A 61 23.87 7.44 -26.27
N HIS A 62 24.21 7.30 -27.56
CA HIS A 62 25.17 8.20 -28.22
C HIS A 62 24.69 9.65 -28.32
N LEU A 63 23.41 9.86 -28.68
CA LEU A 63 22.81 11.20 -28.70
C LEU A 63 22.85 11.89 -27.33
N ARG A 64 22.57 11.16 -26.24
CA ARG A 64 22.63 11.69 -24.88
C ARG A 64 24.06 12.09 -24.45
N LEU A 65 25.08 11.38 -24.91
CA LEU A 65 26.50 11.71 -24.66
C LEU A 65 26.99 12.92 -25.48
N HIS A 66 26.54 13.09 -26.72
CA HIS A 66 26.88 14.27 -27.51
C HIS A 66 26.28 15.56 -26.95
N LEU A 67 25.02 15.53 -26.47
CA LEU A 67 24.38 16.70 -25.87
C LEU A 67 25.12 17.18 -24.61
N LEU A 68 25.53 16.25 -23.74
CA LEU A 68 26.26 16.57 -22.50
C LEU A 68 27.67 17.13 -22.76
N ARG A 69 28.30 16.81 -23.90
CA ARG A 69 29.63 17.34 -24.24
C ARG A 69 29.57 18.79 -24.74
N HIS A 70 28.46 19.24 -25.31
CA HIS A 70 28.30 20.63 -25.78
C HIS A 70 27.95 21.64 -24.68
N LEU A 71 27.37 21.20 -23.56
CA LEU A 71 26.95 22.08 -22.46
C LEU A 71 28.09 22.42 -21.47
N SER A 72 29.31 21.90 -21.67
CA SER A 72 30.45 22.09 -20.77
C SER A 72 31.51 23.08 -21.29
N THR A 73 31.36 23.61 -22.50
CA THR A 73 32.41 24.40 -23.19
C THR A 73 31.92 25.76 -23.72
N SER A 74 31.33 26.59 -22.87
CA SER A 74 30.88 27.95 -23.22
C SER A 74 31.18 29.03 -22.17
N LYS A 75 32.25 28.88 -21.37
CA LYS A 75 32.62 29.88 -20.34
C LYS A 75 34.13 30.13 -20.18
N SER A 76 34.78 30.71 -21.21
CA SER A 76 36.02 31.52 -21.07
C SER A 76 36.54 32.09 -22.40
N ARG A 77 36.58 33.44 -22.54
CA ARG A 77 37.77 34.28 -22.88
C ARG A 77 37.41 35.62 -23.56
N ARG A 78 38.35 36.58 -23.40
CA ARG A 78 38.40 37.98 -23.92
C ARG A 78 37.44 38.93 -23.20
N LEU A 79 37.82 40.02 -22.50
CA LEU A 79 38.95 41.00 -22.50
C LEU A 79 38.64 42.31 -23.26
N ASN A 80 38.66 43.42 -22.50
CA ASN A 80 39.15 44.78 -22.82
C ASN A 80 38.57 45.54 -24.04
N SER A 81 38.46 46.88 -24.07
CA SER A 81 38.82 47.95 -23.10
C SER A 81 38.08 49.28 -23.48
N HIS A 82 38.46 50.38 -22.81
CA HIS A 82 38.16 51.80 -23.08
C HIS A 82 36.95 52.41 -22.35
N ALA A 83 37.05 53.74 -22.16
CA ALA A 83 36.23 54.54 -21.27
C ALA A 83 36.01 55.94 -21.88
N SER A 84 34.91 56.58 -21.51
CA SER A 84 34.75 58.04 -21.67
C SER A 84 33.72 58.62 -20.71
N VAL A 85 33.93 59.89 -20.40
CA VAL A 85 33.30 60.72 -19.38
C VAL A 85 31.82 61.01 -19.64
N GLY A 86 30.99 60.81 -18.61
CA GLY A 86 30.00 61.76 -18.08
C GLY A 86 28.89 62.35 -18.96
N LEU A 87 27.63 62.22 -18.47
CA LEU A 87 26.79 63.38 -18.15
C LEU A 87 25.67 62.99 -17.15
N THR A 88 25.17 63.96 -16.39
CA THR A 88 24.03 63.84 -15.48
C THR A 88 22.73 64.29 -16.14
N TYR A 89 21.60 63.63 -15.86
CA TYR A 89 20.27 64.22 -15.53
C TYR A 89 19.32 63.08 -15.11
N PRO A 90 18.24 63.33 -14.33
CA PRO A 90 17.51 62.27 -13.63
C PRO A 90 16.30 61.72 -14.41
N SER A 91 15.92 60.48 -14.09
CA SER A 91 14.60 59.92 -14.40
C SER A 91 14.21 58.87 -13.36
N ALA A 92 13.08 59.07 -12.70
CA ALA A 92 12.45 57.99 -11.92
C ALA A 92 11.80 56.95 -12.85
N MET A 93 11.30 55.85 -12.27
CA MET A 93 10.56 54.77 -12.96
C MET A 93 11.34 53.95 -14.02
N LYS A 94 12.01 52.87 -13.58
CA LYS A 94 12.25 51.63 -14.37
C LYS A 94 12.85 50.48 -13.52
N ARG A 95 12.16 50.08 -12.44
CA ARG A 95 12.52 48.91 -11.60
C ARG A 95 11.29 48.12 -11.08
N PHE A 96 10.35 47.82 -11.96
CA PHE A 96 9.23 46.91 -11.67
C PHE A 96 9.02 45.91 -12.80
N THR A 97 9.97 44.99 -12.95
CA THR A 97 9.86 43.78 -13.80
C THR A 97 10.87 42.74 -13.28
N VAL A 98 10.62 41.45 -13.50
CA VAL A 98 11.44 40.33 -12.99
C VAL A 98 11.43 40.15 -11.46
N ALA A 99 10.27 40.30 -10.83
CA ALA A 99 10.00 39.88 -9.45
C ALA A 99 8.74 39.00 -9.30
N MET A 100 8.20 38.49 -10.41
CA MET A 100 6.91 37.77 -10.46
C MET A 100 7.01 36.48 -11.31
N PHE A 101 8.06 35.68 -11.09
CA PHE A 101 8.21 34.37 -11.74
C PHE A 101 8.87 33.29 -10.87
N PHE A 102 8.78 33.44 -9.54
CA PHE A 102 9.28 32.45 -8.57
C PHE A 102 8.23 31.94 -7.57
N SER A 103 6.94 32.11 -7.91
CA SER A 103 5.81 31.43 -7.26
C SER A 103 5.35 30.19 -8.04
N LEU A 104 6.30 29.43 -8.61
CA LEU A 104 6.03 28.06 -9.05
C LEU A 104 5.83 27.19 -7.80
N THR A 105 4.59 27.21 -7.32
CA THR A 105 3.89 26.08 -6.67
C THR A 105 4.81 25.00 -6.13
N ALA A 106 5.30 25.17 -4.89
CA ALA A 106 5.76 24.07 -4.08
C ALA A 106 4.56 23.20 -3.69
N ILE A 107 4.05 22.43 -4.65
CA ILE A 107 3.13 21.33 -4.40
C ILE A 107 3.96 20.28 -3.66
N SER A 108 3.97 20.35 -2.33
CA SER A 108 4.32 19.19 -1.51
C SER A 108 3.42 18.06 -1.98
N PRO A 109 3.98 16.97 -2.55
CA PRO A 109 3.15 15.85 -2.94
C PRO A 109 2.53 15.27 -1.66
N CYS A 110 1.20 15.24 -1.64
CA CYS A 110 0.40 14.61 -0.60
C CYS A 110 0.43 13.09 -0.79
N PHE A 111 1.64 12.53 -0.70
CA PHE A 111 1.92 11.09 -0.72
C PHE A 111 1.40 10.47 0.56
N GLY A 112 0.88 9.24 0.44
CA GLY A 112 0.81 8.32 1.57
C GLY A 112 2.10 7.49 1.62
N TRP A 113 2.26 6.76 2.74
CA TRP A 113 3.53 6.24 3.27
C TRP A 113 4.75 6.21 2.33
N GLY A 114 5.35 7.39 2.13
CA GLY A 114 6.31 7.68 1.07
C GLY A 114 7.31 6.57 0.78
N ASP A 115 7.12 5.94 -0.38
CA ASP A 115 7.91 4.88 -1.01
C ASP A 115 8.26 3.67 -0.11
N ASP A 116 9.09 3.83 0.91
CA ASP A 116 9.55 2.75 1.80
C ASP A 116 8.45 2.23 2.74
N GLY A 117 7.54 3.09 3.21
CA GLY A 117 6.45 2.65 4.08
C GLY A 117 5.44 1.77 3.35
N HIS A 118 5.09 2.09 2.09
CA HIS A 118 4.32 1.19 1.22
C HIS A 118 4.99 -0.16 0.99
N LYS A 119 6.31 -0.18 0.73
CA LYS A 119 7.06 -1.44 0.56
C LYS A 119 7.00 -2.29 1.83
N ILE A 120 7.11 -1.66 3.00
CA ILE A 120 6.99 -2.31 4.31
C ILE A 120 5.59 -2.90 4.51
N VAL A 121 4.53 -2.10 4.33
CA VAL A 121 3.13 -2.55 4.45
C VAL A 121 2.85 -3.74 3.53
N ALA A 122 3.22 -3.64 2.25
CA ALA A 122 2.99 -4.72 1.28
C ALA A 122 3.85 -5.98 1.55
N THR A 123 5.05 -5.83 2.11
CA THR A 123 5.91 -6.97 2.47
C THR A 123 5.43 -7.69 3.74
N ILE A 124 4.97 -6.95 4.75
CA ILE A 124 4.28 -7.52 5.92
C ILE A 124 3.01 -8.25 5.46
N ALA A 125 2.24 -7.64 4.55
CA ALA A 125 1.01 -8.22 4.04
C ALA A 125 1.22 -9.51 3.24
N THR A 126 2.18 -9.52 2.31
CA THR A 126 2.43 -10.68 1.46
C THR A 126 3.03 -11.87 2.21
N ALA A 127 3.71 -11.62 3.35
CA ALA A 127 4.12 -12.66 4.29
C ALA A 127 2.97 -13.25 5.14
N GLY A 128 1.77 -12.64 5.12
CA GLY A 128 0.57 -13.09 5.84
C GLY A 128 -0.49 -13.78 4.96
N LEU A 129 -0.17 -14.15 3.73
CA LEU A 129 -1.11 -14.75 2.78
C LEU A 129 -1.24 -16.28 2.93
N SER A 130 -2.40 -16.83 2.56
CA SER A 130 -2.52 -18.27 2.28
C SER A 130 -1.67 -18.67 1.08
N GLU A 131 -1.29 -19.95 0.96
CA GLU A 131 -0.49 -20.43 -0.17
C GLU A 131 -1.16 -20.18 -1.52
N GLU A 132 -2.50 -20.33 -1.58
CA GLU A 132 -3.29 -20.12 -2.79
C GLU A 132 -3.53 -18.64 -3.08
N ALA A 133 -3.71 -17.78 -2.06
CA ALA A 133 -3.73 -16.33 -2.22
C ALA A 133 -2.38 -15.80 -2.71
N ALA A 134 -1.27 -16.27 -2.14
CA ALA A 134 0.09 -15.93 -2.57
C ALA A 134 0.39 -16.42 -4.01
N LYS A 135 -0.09 -17.61 -4.38
CA LYS A 135 -0.04 -18.13 -5.76
C LYS A 135 -0.81 -17.22 -6.73
N LYS A 136 -2.09 -16.94 -6.47
CA LYS A 136 -2.92 -16.06 -7.31
C LYS A 136 -2.37 -14.65 -7.40
N LEU A 137 -1.78 -14.12 -6.32
CA LEU A 137 -1.12 -12.81 -6.33
C LEU A 137 0.09 -12.79 -7.29
N ARG A 138 0.96 -13.82 -7.25
CA ARG A 138 2.07 -13.96 -8.20
C ARG A 138 1.56 -14.09 -9.65
N GLU A 139 0.47 -14.82 -9.88
CA GLU A 139 -0.15 -14.94 -11.20
C GLU A 139 -0.75 -13.62 -11.73
N ILE A 140 -1.12 -12.68 -10.85
CA ILE A 140 -1.61 -11.34 -11.21
C ILE A 140 -0.46 -10.36 -11.45
N LEU A 141 0.57 -10.36 -10.58
CA LEU A 141 1.75 -9.48 -10.68
C LEU A 141 2.69 -9.87 -11.84
N GLY A 142 2.82 -11.16 -12.14
CA GLY A 142 3.77 -11.65 -13.14
C GLY A 142 5.22 -11.38 -12.73
N ASP A 143 5.92 -10.57 -13.53
CA ASP A 143 7.31 -10.17 -13.28
C ASP A 143 7.43 -8.91 -12.37
N GLU A 144 6.31 -8.27 -11.99
CA GLU A 144 6.34 -7.08 -11.13
C GLU A 144 6.59 -7.44 -9.65
N THR A 145 7.50 -6.71 -9.00
CA THR A 145 7.80 -6.94 -7.58
C THR A 145 6.69 -6.38 -6.68
N VAL A 146 6.47 -7.01 -5.52
CA VAL A 146 5.54 -6.51 -4.49
C VAL A 146 5.88 -5.06 -4.10
N ALA A 147 7.17 -4.76 -4.00
CA ALA A 147 7.69 -3.42 -3.69
C ALA A 147 7.34 -2.39 -4.79
N ASP A 148 7.49 -2.75 -6.06
CA ASP A 148 7.16 -1.86 -7.19
C ASP A 148 5.67 -1.62 -7.35
N ALA A 149 4.86 -2.67 -7.19
CA ALA A 149 3.40 -2.59 -7.25
C ALA A 149 2.83 -1.70 -6.14
N ALA A 150 3.41 -1.73 -4.94
CA ALA A 150 2.94 -0.96 -3.78
C ALA A 150 3.16 0.57 -3.91
N VAL A 151 4.16 0.98 -4.67
CA VAL A 151 4.48 2.41 -4.96
C VAL A 151 4.02 2.85 -6.36
N TRP A 152 3.32 1.98 -7.09
CA TRP A 152 2.95 2.24 -8.48
C TRP A 152 2.04 3.47 -8.64
N ALA A 153 1.09 3.68 -7.72
CA ALA A 153 0.13 4.78 -7.81
C ALA A 153 0.81 6.16 -7.75
N ASP A 154 1.69 6.39 -6.77
CA ASP A 154 2.43 7.65 -6.66
C ASP A 154 3.49 7.83 -7.74
N LYS A 155 4.11 6.74 -8.24
CA LYS A 155 4.93 6.81 -9.47
C LYS A 155 4.10 7.35 -10.65
N MET A 156 2.84 6.90 -10.81
CA MET A 156 1.95 7.34 -11.89
C MET A 156 1.38 8.75 -11.70
N ARG A 157 1.34 9.29 -10.47
CA ARG A 157 0.81 10.64 -10.14
C ARG A 157 1.51 11.81 -10.86
N SER A 158 2.68 11.54 -11.44
CA SER A 158 3.44 12.46 -12.31
C SER A 158 2.99 12.46 -13.78
N ASN A 159 2.17 11.49 -14.20
CA ASN A 159 1.56 11.39 -15.52
C ASN A 159 0.09 11.84 -15.46
N ALA A 160 -0.27 12.84 -16.27
CA ALA A 160 -1.62 13.43 -16.32
C ALA A 160 -2.73 12.43 -16.68
N GLU A 161 -2.40 11.32 -17.34
CA GLU A 161 -3.31 10.19 -17.60
C GLU A 161 -3.88 9.57 -16.30
N TYR A 162 -3.16 9.70 -15.19
CA TYR A 162 -3.51 9.14 -13.88
C TYR A 162 -3.93 10.21 -12.86
N ASP A 163 -4.24 11.44 -13.29
CA ASP A 163 -4.72 12.51 -12.42
C ASP A 163 -5.98 12.13 -11.61
N TRP A 164 -6.78 11.20 -12.13
CA TRP A 164 -7.95 10.63 -11.45
C TRP A 164 -7.62 9.83 -10.18
N LEU A 165 -6.35 9.45 -9.95
CA LEU A 165 -5.91 8.86 -8.68
C LEU A 165 -5.83 9.90 -7.56
N LYS A 166 -5.53 11.16 -7.87
CA LYS A 166 -5.13 12.19 -6.89
C LYS A 166 -6.05 12.39 -5.67
N PRO A 167 -7.39 12.29 -5.76
CA PRO A 167 -8.27 12.40 -4.59
C PRO A 167 -8.45 11.07 -3.84
N LEU A 168 -8.16 9.93 -4.48
CA LEU A 168 -8.43 8.58 -3.96
C LEU A 168 -7.49 8.14 -2.83
N HIS A 169 -6.37 8.84 -2.63
CA HIS A 169 -5.36 8.53 -1.61
C HIS A 169 -5.79 8.90 -0.18
N TYR A 170 -6.80 9.75 0.01
CA TYR A 170 -7.12 10.30 1.34
C TYR A 170 -8.64 10.43 1.52
N ILE A 171 -9.05 10.85 2.73
CA ILE A 171 -10.39 11.37 3.02
C ILE A 171 -10.23 12.62 3.91
N ASN A 172 -10.93 13.70 3.56
CA ASN A 172 -10.83 14.99 4.23
C ASN A 172 -12.01 15.22 5.17
N VAL A 173 -11.71 15.49 6.45
CA VAL A 173 -12.70 15.70 7.51
C VAL A 173 -12.75 17.19 7.90
N PRO A 174 -13.90 17.79 8.21
CA PRO A 174 -13.96 19.18 8.71
C PRO A 174 -13.27 19.39 10.07
N ARG A 175 -12.73 20.59 10.30
CA ARG A 175 -12.16 20.98 11.60
C ARG A 175 -13.16 20.75 12.74
N GLY A 176 -12.67 20.21 13.86
CA GLY A 176 -13.46 20.05 15.08
C GLY A 176 -14.32 18.79 15.15
N ALA A 177 -14.52 18.09 14.02
CA ALA A 177 -15.16 16.77 13.98
C ALA A 177 -14.50 15.78 14.96
N LYS A 178 -15.32 14.92 15.58
CA LYS A 178 -14.86 13.95 16.59
C LYS A 178 -14.66 12.54 16.02
N SER A 179 -15.37 12.21 14.95
CA SER A 179 -15.28 10.97 14.18
C SER A 179 -15.43 11.27 12.70
N LEU A 180 -15.09 10.28 11.88
CA LEU A 180 -15.48 10.21 10.48
C LEU A 180 -17.02 10.12 10.35
N ASP A 181 -17.56 10.63 9.25
CA ASP A 181 -18.97 10.49 8.86
C ASP A 181 -19.04 10.25 7.36
N MET A 182 -19.33 9.02 6.94
CA MET A 182 -19.29 8.65 5.51
C MET A 182 -20.33 9.38 4.66
N ASN A 183 -21.43 9.86 5.24
CA ASN A 183 -22.45 10.63 4.52
C ASN A 183 -22.00 12.06 4.20
N ARG A 184 -20.99 12.56 4.92
CA ARG A 184 -20.42 13.91 4.78
C ARG A 184 -19.05 13.89 4.12
N ASP A 185 -18.16 13.05 4.63
CA ASP A 185 -16.74 13.00 4.26
C ASP A 185 -16.49 12.11 3.03
N GLY A 186 -17.43 11.21 2.69
CA GLY A 186 -17.33 10.25 1.59
C GLY A 186 -18.38 10.39 0.48
N ALA A 187 -19.18 11.47 0.51
CA ALA A 187 -20.40 11.65 -0.28
C ALA A 187 -20.21 11.61 -1.81
N ASP A 188 -19.04 12.02 -2.32
CA ASP A 188 -18.70 12.00 -3.75
C ASP A 188 -18.18 10.63 -4.24
N GLY A 189 -17.84 9.73 -3.31
CA GLY A 189 -17.19 8.45 -3.59
C GLY A 189 -15.73 8.55 -4.06
N LEU A 190 -15.14 9.74 -4.16
CA LEU A 190 -13.81 10.01 -4.72
C LEU A 190 -12.74 10.08 -3.62
N GLN A 191 -12.77 9.13 -2.68
CA GLN A 191 -11.87 9.07 -1.54
C GLN A 191 -11.48 7.62 -1.19
N ILE A 192 -10.56 7.48 -0.25
CA ILE A 192 -9.85 6.23 0.05
C ILE A 192 -10.72 5.04 0.51
N VAL A 193 -11.70 5.25 1.39
CA VAL A 193 -12.61 4.20 1.88
C VAL A 193 -13.41 3.62 0.72
N SER A 194 -13.96 4.48 -0.15
CA SER A 194 -14.70 4.02 -1.34
C SER A 194 -13.77 3.34 -2.36
N SER A 195 -12.53 3.80 -2.45
CA SER A 195 -11.52 3.22 -3.35
C SER A 195 -11.08 1.81 -2.93
N ILE A 196 -10.80 1.59 -1.64
CA ILE A 196 -10.45 0.26 -1.12
C ILE A 196 -11.62 -0.71 -1.33
N ASN A 197 -12.86 -0.31 -1.04
CA ASN A 197 -14.05 -1.12 -1.32
C ASN A 197 -14.15 -1.47 -2.82
N LYS A 198 -14.11 -0.47 -3.71
CA LYS A 198 -14.15 -0.64 -5.17
C LYS A 198 -13.10 -1.61 -5.70
N TYR A 199 -11.83 -1.45 -5.30
CA TYR A 199 -10.74 -2.30 -5.81
C TYR A 199 -10.71 -3.69 -5.15
N ARG A 200 -11.15 -3.85 -3.89
CA ARG A 200 -11.43 -5.17 -3.30
C ARG A 200 -12.46 -5.92 -4.13
N ASP A 201 -13.55 -5.27 -4.51
CA ASP A 201 -14.67 -5.92 -5.19
C ASP A 201 -14.33 -6.27 -6.65
N ILE A 202 -13.51 -5.45 -7.33
CA ILE A 202 -12.85 -5.80 -8.60
C ILE A 202 -11.91 -7.01 -8.45
N LEU A 203 -11.14 -7.10 -7.35
CA LEU A 203 -10.24 -8.23 -7.10
C LEU A 203 -11.00 -9.52 -6.73
N LYS A 204 -12.18 -9.41 -6.11
CA LYS A 204 -13.09 -10.54 -5.84
C LYS A 204 -13.81 -11.03 -7.11
N ASN A 205 -14.08 -10.16 -8.07
CA ASN A 205 -14.85 -10.50 -9.26
C ASN A 205 -14.08 -11.48 -10.20
N PRO A 206 -14.58 -12.70 -10.44
CA PRO A 206 -13.94 -13.65 -11.36
C PRO A 206 -14.07 -13.24 -12.84
N ALA A 207 -14.97 -12.30 -13.17
CA ALA A 207 -15.13 -11.77 -14.53
C ALA A 207 -14.22 -10.58 -14.85
N SER A 208 -13.49 -10.02 -13.86
CA SER A 208 -12.58 -8.90 -14.09
C SER A 208 -11.31 -9.32 -14.83
N THR A 209 -10.87 -8.48 -15.78
CA THR A 209 -9.73 -8.78 -16.65
C THR A 209 -8.40 -8.80 -15.88
N LYS A 210 -7.34 -9.35 -16.46
CA LYS A 210 -6.02 -9.39 -15.82
C LYS A 210 -5.50 -7.99 -15.48
N GLU A 211 -5.74 -7.04 -16.37
CA GLU A 211 -5.35 -5.64 -16.26
C GLU A 211 -6.14 -4.94 -15.13
N GLN A 212 -7.45 -5.20 -15.04
CA GLN A 212 -8.29 -4.73 -13.93
C GLN A 212 -7.84 -5.31 -12.58
N ARG A 213 -7.50 -6.60 -12.53
CA ARG A 213 -7.03 -7.28 -11.31
C ARG A 213 -5.64 -6.81 -10.88
N LEU A 214 -4.72 -6.56 -11.83
CA LEU A 214 -3.40 -5.98 -11.57
C LEU A 214 -3.51 -4.54 -11.05
N LEU A 215 -4.36 -3.71 -11.68
CA LEU A 215 -4.66 -2.36 -11.20
C LEU A 215 -5.25 -2.40 -9.78
N ALA A 216 -6.18 -3.32 -9.52
CA ALA A 216 -6.75 -3.51 -8.19
C ALA A 216 -5.71 -3.92 -7.14
N VAL A 217 -4.79 -4.86 -7.44
CA VAL A 217 -3.70 -5.24 -6.52
C VAL A 217 -2.79 -4.05 -6.19
N ARG A 218 -2.32 -3.31 -7.22
CA ARG A 218 -1.49 -2.12 -7.03
C ARG A 218 -2.15 -1.06 -6.15
N LEU A 219 -3.42 -0.76 -6.44
CA LEU A 219 -4.18 0.24 -5.69
C LEU A 219 -4.58 -0.23 -4.29
N LEU A 220 -4.78 -1.53 -4.06
CA LEU A 220 -5.00 -2.06 -2.71
C LEU A 220 -3.72 -2.08 -1.86
N PHE A 221 -2.57 -2.46 -2.43
CA PHE A 221 -1.27 -2.33 -1.76
C PHE A 221 -1.01 -0.88 -1.32
N HIS A 222 -1.34 0.08 -2.18
CA HIS A 222 -1.15 1.49 -1.93
C HIS A 222 -2.17 2.04 -0.91
N PHE A 223 -3.47 1.99 -1.23
CA PHE A 223 -4.52 2.61 -0.41
C PHE A 223 -4.69 1.94 0.98
N VAL A 224 -4.42 0.64 1.15
CA VAL A 224 -4.44 0.05 2.51
C VAL A 224 -3.21 0.45 3.33
N GLY A 225 -2.14 0.93 2.68
CA GLY A 225 -1.10 1.73 3.32
C GLY A 225 -1.64 3.11 3.73
N ASP A 226 -2.02 3.92 2.74
CA ASP A 226 -2.50 5.31 2.91
C ASP A 226 -3.50 5.46 4.06
N ILE A 227 -4.52 4.60 4.15
CA ILE A 227 -5.60 4.71 5.14
C ILE A 227 -5.12 4.55 6.59
N HIS A 228 -3.93 3.98 6.81
CA HIS A 228 -3.28 3.85 8.11
C HIS A 228 -2.23 4.95 8.37
N GLN A 229 -1.93 5.80 7.38
CA GLN A 229 -1.15 7.03 7.55
C GLN A 229 -2.08 8.10 8.14
N PRO A 230 -1.87 8.59 9.39
CA PRO A 230 -2.86 9.44 10.05
C PRO A 230 -3.24 10.69 9.23
N PHE A 231 -2.25 11.34 8.60
CA PHE A 231 -2.48 12.56 7.84
C PHE A 231 -3.21 12.35 6.49
N HIS A 232 -3.51 11.11 6.10
CA HIS A 232 -4.42 10.75 5.00
C HIS A 232 -5.89 10.62 5.43
N VAL A 233 -6.15 10.59 6.74
CA VAL A 233 -7.50 10.70 7.32
C VAL A 233 -7.49 11.89 8.28
N SER A 234 -7.60 13.09 7.70
CA SER A 234 -7.21 14.32 8.36
C SER A 234 -7.95 15.54 7.83
N TYR A 235 -7.59 16.74 8.30
CA TYR A 235 -8.42 17.91 8.20
C TYR A 235 -8.36 18.61 6.83
N LYS A 236 -9.53 19.00 6.33
CA LYS A 236 -9.69 19.63 5.01
C LYS A 236 -8.96 20.97 4.87
N GLU A 237 -8.92 21.78 5.93
CA GLU A 237 -8.51 23.19 5.84
C GLU A 237 -6.98 23.34 5.69
N ASP A 238 -6.21 22.43 6.30
CA ASP A 238 -4.74 22.38 6.19
C ASP A 238 -4.25 21.32 5.18
N LEU A 239 -5.16 20.73 4.38
CA LEU A 239 -4.91 19.70 3.38
C LEU A 239 -4.21 18.48 3.98
N GLY A 240 -4.80 17.93 5.05
CA GLY A 240 -4.26 16.79 5.78
C GLY A 240 -2.87 17.10 6.35
N GLY A 241 -2.69 18.24 7.00
CA GLY A 241 -1.42 18.67 7.59
C GLY A 241 -0.38 19.21 6.61
N ASN A 242 -0.62 19.25 5.30
CA ASN A 242 0.35 19.79 4.33
C ASN A 242 0.63 21.29 4.51
N LYS A 243 -0.35 22.07 5.00
CA LYS A 243 -0.15 23.48 5.37
C LYS A 243 0.44 23.67 6.78
N LEU A 244 0.42 22.64 7.63
CA LEU A 244 0.94 22.70 8.99
C LEU A 244 2.48 22.61 8.96
N THR A 245 3.08 23.76 8.65
CA THR A 245 4.52 23.95 8.48
C THR A 245 5.23 23.88 9.81
N ILE A 246 6.32 23.10 9.87
CA ILE A 246 7.13 22.88 11.06
C ILE A 246 8.63 22.86 10.70
N GLN A 247 9.49 22.78 11.71
CA GLN A 247 10.85 22.28 11.55
C GLN A 247 10.85 20.77 11.88
N ALA A 248 11.53 19.94 11.10
CA ALA A 248 11.77 18.53 11.38
C ALA A 248 13.27 18.25 11.20
N PHE A 249 13.91 17.58 12.17
CA PHE A 249 15.31 17.17 12.11
C PHE A 249 16.26 18.25 11.54
N GLY A 250 16.13 19.48 12.07
CA GLY A 250 16.94 20.65 11.69
C GLY A 250 16.54 21.41 10.42
N HIS A 251 15.56 20.95 9.64
CA HIS A 251 15.17 21.56 8.36
C HIS A 251 13.65 21.84 8.29
N LYS A 252 13.22 22.64 7.30
CA LYS A 252 11.81 23.01 7.13
C LYS A 252 11.02 21.87 6.47
N SER A 253 9.88 21.51 7.04
CA SER A 253 8.96 20.46 6.54
C SER A 253 7.50 20.81 6.85
N ASN A 254 6.58 19.86 6.71
CA ASN A 254 5.19 19.95 7.17
C ASN A 254 4.79 18.64 7.89
N MET A 255 3.75 18.69 8.74
CA MET A 255 3.34 17.54 9.57
C MET A 255 2.94 16.30 8.77
N HIS A 256 2.42 16.49 7.56
CA HIS A 256 2.08 15.40 6.64
C HIS A 256 3.34 14.64 6.21
N LYS A 257 4.32 15.33 5.61
CA LYS A 257 5.61 14.79 5.15
C LYS A 257 6.44 14.18 6.29
N VAL A 258 6.31 14.73 7.51
CA VAL A 258 6.94 14.17 8.71
C VAL A 258 6.53 12.72 8.92
N TRP A 259 5.22 12.49 9.03
CA TRP A 259 4.67 11.17 9.30
C TRP A 259 4.87 10.25 8.11
N ASP A 260 4.58 10.79 6.93
CA ASP A 260 4.63 10.05 5.69
C ASP A 260 6.01 9.44 5.39
N SER A 261 7.07 10.23 5.57
CA SER A 261 8.41 9.90 5.09
C SER A 261 9.50 10.09 6.15
N GLU A 262 9.49 11.18 6.92
CA GLU A 262 10.67 11.58 7.71
C GLU A 262 10.86 10.77 8.99
N LEU A 263 9.78 10.35 9.65
CA LEU A 263 9.84 9.43 10.79
C LEU A 263 10.30 8.03 10.35
N ILE A 264 9.86 7.56 9.18
CA ILE A 264 10.33 6.29 8.59
C ILE A 264 11.82 6.40 8.22
N GLN A 265 12.23 7.46 7.52
CA GLN A 265 13.64 7.72 7.20
C GLN A 265 14.51 7.92 8.44
N ARG A 266 13.94 8.41 9.56
CA ARG A 266 14.61 8.43 10.86
C ARG A 266 14.80 7.02 11.41
N ARG A 267 13.78 6.16 11.39
CA ARG A 267 13.91 4.76 11.84
C ARG A 267 14.85 3.93 10.98
N LEU A 268 14.84 4.12 9.66
CA LEU A 268 15.73 3.41 8.74
C LEU A 268 17.24 3.66 9.00
N LYS A 269 17.60 4.71 9.74
CA LYS A 269 18.98 4.94 10.23
C LYS A 269 19.36 4.03 11.39
N ASP A 270 18.38 3.58 12.19
CA ASP A 270 18.58 2.61 13.27
C ASP A 270 18.61 1.17 12.72
N THR A 271 17.93 0.90 11.59
CA THR A 271 17.80 -0.44 10.98
C THR A 271 18.85 -0.73 9.89
N LYS A 272 19.88 -1.50 10.24
CA LYS A 272 20.88 -2.00 9.29
C LYS A 272 20.23 -2.95 8.25
N GLY A 273 20.19 -2.53 7.00
CA GLY A 273 19.55 -3.26 5.89
C GLY A 273 18.30 -2.58 5.33
N GLY A 274 17.88 -1.44 5.89
CA GLY A 274 16.83 -0.60 5.33
C GLY A 274 15.43 -1.21 5.41
N TRP A 275 14.54 -0.82 4.48
CA TRP A 275 13.11 -1.11 4.57
C TRP A 275 12.78 -2.60 4.61
N ALA A 276 13.59 -3.45 3.95
CA ALA A 276 13.38 -4.89 3.93
C ALA A 276 13.56 -5.51 5.33
N VAL A 277 14.64 -5.14 6.03
CA VAL A 277 14.86 -5.57 7.42
C VAL A 277 13.82 -4.93 8.35
N MET A 278 13.52 -3.64 8.18
CA MET A 278 12.46 -2.97 8.96
C MET A 278 11.10 -3.66 8.82
N SER A 279 10.78 -4.23 7.66
CA SER A 279 9.56 -5.02 7.44
C SER A 279 9.60 -6.41 8.08
N ALA A 280 10.78 -7.02 8.21
CA ALA A 280 10.96 -8.29 8.93
C ALA A 280 10.84 -8.07 10.44
N ASP A 281 11.55 -7.07 10.98
CA ASP A 281 11.46 -6.64 12.38
C ASP A 281 10.00 -6.42 12.80
N LEU A 282 9.26 -5.62 12.01
CA LEU A 282 7.84 -5.32 12.24
C LEU A 282 6.93 -6.54 12.07
N ARG A 283 7.23 -7.46 11.17
CA ARG A 283 6.43 -8.69 11.01
C ARG A 283 6.57 -9.60 12.23
N GLU A 284 7.74 -9.57 12.87
CA GLU A 284 8.11 -10.45 14.00
C GLU A 284 7.68 -9.88 15.36
N SER A 285 7.43 -8.57 15.48
CA SER A 285 6.75 -7.98 16.65
C SER A 285 5.24 -8.31 16.72
N ILE A 286 4.57 -8.56 15.60
CA ILE A 286 3.09 -8.72 15.56
C ILE A 286 2.64 -10.03 16.22
N THR A 287 2.08 -9.90 17.41
CA THR A 287 1.56 -11.05 18.18
C THR A 287 0.24 -11.59 17.60
N VAL A 288 -0.12 -12.82 17.99
CA VAL A 288 -1.40 -13.45 17.59
C VAL A 288 -2.63 -12.68 18.13
N PRO A 289 -2.67 -12.20 19.39
CA PRO A 289 -3.76 -11.35 19.88
C PRO A 289 -3.94 -10.05 19.10
N GLU A 290 -2.84 -9.37 18.75
CA GLU A 290 -2.89 -8.13 17.96
C GLU A 290 -3.42 -8.38 16.55
N ARG A 291 -2.89 -9.42 15.88
CA ARG A 291 -3.37 -9.84 14.56
C ARG A 291 -4.88 -10.08 14.57
N LYS A 292 -5.40 -10.82 15.56
CA LYS A 292 -6.84 -11.07 15.74
C LYS A 292 -7.64 -9.79 16.02
N LYS A 293 -7.11 -8.89 16.86
CA LYS A 293 -7.73 -7.58 17.17
C LYS A 293 -7.85 -6.73 15.91
N TRP A 294 -6.77 -6.56 15.15
CA TRP A 294 -6.74 -5.68 13.98
C TRP A 294 -7.60 -6.19 12.81
N THR A 295 -7.79 -7.51 12.67
CA THR A 295 -8.71 -8.12 11.70
C THR A 295 -10.13 -8.32 12.22
N THR A 296 -10.51 -7.75 13.38
CA THR A 296 -11.89 -7.88 13.90
C THR A 296 -12.92 -7.12 13.05
N SER A 297 -12.50 -6.09 12.30
CA SER A 297 -13.31 -5.44 11.26
C SER A 297 -12.60 -5.47 9.91
N ALA A 298 -13.35 -5.81 8.86
CA ALA A 298 -12.94 -5.76 7.46
C ALA A 298 -13.44 -4.50 6.72
N ASP A 299 -14.09 -3.57 7.43
CA ASP A 299 -14.62 -2.32 6.87
C ASP A 299 -13.57 -1.20 6.89
N PRO A 300 -13.16 -0.66 5.73
CA PRO A 300 -12.21 0.46 5.67
C PRO A 300 -12.71 1.74 6.34
N ALA A 301 -14.02 1.96 6.52
CA ALA A 301 -14.51 3.14 7.24
C ALA A 301 -14.12 3.10 8.74
N VAL A 302 -14.09 1.91 9.34
CA VAL A 302 -13.56 1.70 10.70
C VAL A 302 -12.06 1.98 10.74
N TRP A 303 -11.30 1.48 9.75
CA TRP A 303 -9.86 1.70 9.66
C TRP A 303 -9.51 3.19 9.54
N ALA A 304 -10.25 3.92 8.70
CA ALA A 304 -10.10 5.37 8.60
C ALA A 304 -10.43 6.07 9.92
N ASN A 305 -11.55 5.74 10.57
CA ASN A 305 -11.93 6.39 11.83
C ASN A 305 -10.93 6.13 12.98
N GLU A 306 -10.24 4.99 12.99
CA GLU A 306 -9.09 4.73 13.88
C GLU A 306 -7.92 5.69 13.58
N SER A 307 -7.51 5.82 12.31
CA SER A 307 -6.46 6.75 11.88
C SER A 307 -6.82 8.21 12.17
N PHE A 308 -8.09 8.61 12.02
CA PHE A 308 -8.57 9.93 12.44
C PHE A 308 -8.48 10.13 13.95
N GLY A 309 -8.66 9.06 14.75
CA GLY A 309 -8.39 9.07 16.18
C GLY A 309 -6.94 9.42 16.50
N ILE A 310 -5.98 8.82 15.78
CA ILE A 310 -4.55 9.14 15.88
C ILE A 310 -4.31 10.60 15.45
N THR A 311 -4.86 11.05 14.32
CA THR A 311 -4.78 12.45 13.85
C THR A 311 -5.28 13.42 14.92
N ARG A 312 -6.43 13.16 15.54
CA ARG A 312 -6.97 14.00 16.62
C ARG A 312 -6.02 14.08 17.81
N GLN A 313 -5.32 12.99 18.16
CA GLN A 313 -4.28 12.99 19.19
C GLN A 313 -3.08 13.85 18.75
N LEU A 314 -2.55 13.62 17.54
CA LEU A 314 -1.37 14.31 17.00
C LEU A 314 -1.54 15.84 16.93
N TYR A 315 -2.73 16.33 16.56
CA TYR A 315 -3.04 17.76 16.59
C TYR A 315 -3.19 18.32 18.01
N SER A 316 -3.65 17.52 18.98
CA SER A 316 -3.77 17.95 20.39
C SER A 316 -2.42 18.08 21.10
N THR A 317 -1.39 17.39 20.60
CA THR A 317 -0.02 17.39 21.13
C THR A 317 1.00 17.90 20.10
N ALA A 318 0.56 18.73 19.15
CA ALA A 318 1.44 19.25 18.10
C ALA A 318 2.47 20.24 18.71
N PRO A 319 3.78 20.15 18.36
CA PRO A 319 4.78 21.10 18.83
C PRO A 319 4.41 22.54 18.47
N THR A 320 4.33 23.42 19.48
CA THR A 320 3.92 24.82 19.29
C THR A 320 5.11 25.73 18.99
N GLY A 321 4.96 26.62 18.00
CA GLY A 321 5.96 27.65 17.69
C GLY A 321 7.12 27.12 16.83
N LYS A 322 8.35 27.51 17.19
CA LYS A 322 9.58 27.11 16.45
C LYS A 322 10.22 25.82 16.97
N ALA A 323 9.69 25.23 18.04
CA ALA A 323 10.13 23.92 18.52
C ALA A 323 9.77 22.87 17.47
N GLY A 324 10.80 22.24 16.89
CA GLY A 324 10.62 21.28 15.81
C GLY A 324 10.38 19.85 16.28
N ILE A 325 10.16 18.98 15.31
CA ILE A 325 10.23 17.53 15.46
C ILE A 325 11.68 17.09 15.44
N ASP A 326 12.03 16.26 16.41
CA ASP A 326 13.39 15.81 16.70
C ASP A 326 13.41 14.35 17.15
N ASP A 327 14.52 13.92 17.77
CA ASP A 327 14.68 12.59 18.33
C ASP A 327 13.80 12.31 19.56
N VAL A 328 13.29 13.34 20.25
CA VAL A 328 12.33 13.18 21.36
C VAL A 328 10.94 12.89 20.80
N TYR A 329 10.48 13.70 19.85
CA TYR A 329 9.22 13.46 19.14
C TYR A 329 9.23 12.10 18.43
N TYR A 330 10.32 11.75 17.74
CA TYR A 330 10.49 10.44 17.11
C TYR A 330 10.32 9.30 18.12
N LYS A 331 10.99 9.35 19.28
CA LYS A 331 10.88 8.29 20.31
C LYS A 331 9.49 8.20 20.93
N GLN A 332 8.81 9.35 21.12
CA GLN A 332 7.43 9.40 21.61
C GLN A 332 6.45 8.69 20.65
N TRP A 333 6.61 8.88 19.34
CA TRP A 333 5.64 8.43 18.33
C TRP A 333 6.06 7.17 17.56
N LEU A 334 7.29 6.68 17.75
CA LEU A 334 7.80 5.43 17.17
C LEU A 334 6.88 4.21 17.42
N PRO A 335 6.27 3.99 18.60
CA PRO A 335 5.31 2.91 18.79
C PRO A 335 4.09 3.03 17.86
N THR A 336 3.50 4.23 17.77
CA THR A 336 2.35 4.51 16.89
C THR A 336 2.71 4.35 15.40
N LEU A 337 3.87 4.87 14.99
CA LEU A 337 4.41 4.72 13.63
C LEU A 337 4.52 3.24 13.24
N ASN A 338 5.10 2.42 14.12
CA ASN A 338 5.24 1.00 13.92
C ASN A 338 3.87 0.32 13.81
N THR A 339 2.98 0.55 14.78
CA THR A 339 1.63 -0.03 14.79
C THR A 339 0.82 0.33 13.55
N CYS A 340 0.90 1.55 13.01
CA CYS A 340 0.21 1.87 11.75
C CYS A 340 0.70 1.01 10.57
N LEU A 341 2.02 0.78 10.44
CA LEU A 341 2.60 -0.05 9.39
C LEU A 341 2.26 -1.54 9.57
N GLU A 342 2.29 -2.02 10.82
CA GLU A 342 1.91 -3.39 11.21
C GLU A 342 0.43 -3.68 10.94
N VAL A 343 -0.46 -2.79 11.39
CA VAL A 343 -1.91 -2.85 11.20
C VAL A 343 -2.26 -2.81 9.71
N GLY A 344 -1.65 -1.89 8.95
CA GLY A 344 -1.83 -1.80 7.50
C GLY A 344 -1.45 -3.10 6.79
N GLY A 345 -0.29 -3.67 7.12
CA GLY A 345 0.16 -4.95 6.57
C GLY A 345 -0.79 -6.11 6.92
N VAL A 346 -1.23 -6.20 8.18
CA VAL A 346 -2.16 -7.26 8.65
C VAL A 346 -3.53 -7.16 7.99
N ARG A 347 -4.09 -5.95 7.85
CA ARG A 347 -5.39 -5.72 7.21
C ARG A 347 -5.33 -5.95 5.70
N LEU A 348 -4.23 -5.56 5.06
CA LEU A 348 -3.98 -5.85 3.65
C LEU A 348 -3.85 -7.36 3.41
N ALA A 349 -3.16 -8.11 4.28
CA ALA A 349 -3.11 -9.58 4.21
C ALA A 349 -4.52 -10.19 4.31
N ALA A 350 -5.32 -9.77 5.29
CA ALA A 350 -6.68 -10.27 5.49
C ALA A 350 -7.59 -9.96 4.29
N LEU A 351 -7.54 -8.74 3.75
CA LEU A 351 -8.29 -8.33 2.56
C LEU A 351 -7.89 -9.14 1.33
N LEU A 352 -6.59 -9.35 1.10
CA LEU A 352 -6.09 -10.13 -0.04
C LEU A 352 -6.42 -11.63 0.08
N ASN A 353 -6.39 -12.18 1.29
CA ASN A 353 -6.84 -13.55 1.55
C ASN A 353 -8.34 -13.73 1.25
N ASP A 354 -9.22 -12.84 1.74
CA ASP A 354 -10.64 -12.85 1.37
C ASP A 354 -10.88 -12.60 -0.13
N ALA A 355 -10.04 -11.75 -0.77
CA ALA A 355 -10.22 -11.39 -2.17
C ALA A 355 -9.73 -12.45 -3.17
N LEU A 356 -8.68 -13.20 -2.82
CA LEU A 356 -8.06 -14.21 -3.69
C LEU A 356 -8.41 -15.64 -3.28
N ASP A 357 -8.67 -15.90 -1.99
CA ASP A 357 -8.93 -17.22 -1.43
C ASP A 357 -10.15 -17.25 -0.46
N PRO A 358 -11.35 -16.89 -0.94
CA PRO A 358 -12.59 -16.87 -0.13
C PRO A 358 -13.07 -18.25 0.36
N GLY A 359 -12.30 -19.33 0.11
CA GLY A 359 -12.54 -20.66 0.67
C GLY A 359 -11.90 -20.85 2.04
N ALA A 360 -10.68 -20.33 2.24
CA ALA A 360 -9.88 -20.58 3.45
C ALA A 360 -10.52 -20.06 4.76
N SER A 361 -11.43 -19.08 4.67
CA SER A 361 -12.22 -18.58 5.80
C SER A 361 -13.29 -19.56 6.31
N LYS A 362 -13.61 -20.62 5.55
CA LYS A 362 -14.64 -21.61 5.90
C LYS A 362 -14.04 -22.85 6.57
N ASP A 363 -12.92 -23.36 6.05
CA ASP A 363 -12.29 -24.59 6.54
C ASP A 363 -11.73 -24.48 7.97
N THR A 364 -11.37 -23.27 8.41
CA THR A 364 -10.94 -23.00 9.79
C THR A 364 -12.07 -23.13 10.83
N SER A 365 -13.34 -23.07 10.41
CA SER A 365 -14.51 -23.33 11.27
C SER A 365 -14.77 -24.84 11.44
N ALA A 366 -14.42 -25.66 10.45
CA ALA A 366 -14.78 -27.07 10.39
C ALA A 366 -13.83 -28.03 11.14
N LYS A 367 -12.67 -27.55 11.65
CA LYS A 367 -11.64 -28.37 12.31
C LYS A 367 -11.53 -28.17 13.82
N GLY A 368 -12.68 -28.08 14.50
CA GLY A 368 -12.78 -28.26 15.95
C GLY A 368 -12.62 -29.72 16.39
N THR A 369 -11.51 -30.39 16.04
CA THR A 369 -11.30 -31.81 16.38
C THR A 369 -11.02 -32.03 17.85
N SER A 370 -11.97 -32.67 18.54
CA SER A 370 -11.88 -33.13 19.93
C SER A 370 -10.60 -33.92 20.20
N ALA A 371 -9.80 -33.44 21.16
CA ALA A 371 -8.74 -34.23 21.77
C ALA A 371 -9.36 -35.16 22.83
N LYS A 372 -9.25 -36.46 22.62
CA LYS A 372 -9.89 -37.50 23.44
C LYS A 372 -8.91 -38.09 24.45
N ASP A 373 -9.27 -38.11 25.73
CA ASP A 373 -8.42 -38.63 26.81
C ASP A 373 -7.97 -40.08 26.56
N THR A 374 -6.67 -40.35 26.79
CA THR A 374 -6.17 -41.71 27.01
C THR A 374 -5.32 -41.78 28.27
N LYS A 375 -5.71 -42.70 29.17
CA LYS A 375 -5.24 -42.84 30.55
C LYS A 375 -4.09 -43.85 30.62
N GLY A 376 -2.88 -43.39 30.99
CA GLY A 376 -1.71 -44.23 31.29
C GLY A 376 -1.30 -44.08 32.77
N THR A 377 -0.83 -45.15 33.44
CA THR A 377 -0.68 -45.15 34.91
C THR A 377 0.59 -45.85 35.42
N LYS A 378 1.08 -45.38 36.57
CA LYS A 378 2.13 -45.94 37.48
C LYS A 378 3.60 -45.69 37.12
N GLY A 379 4.35 -45.26 38.13
CA GLY A 379 5.81 -45.03 38.10
C GLY A 379 6.27 -44.23 39.33
N SER A 380 6.21 -44.81 40.53
CA SER A 380 6.44 -44.10 41.80
C SER A 380 7.89 -44.20 42.31
N LYS A 381 8.43 -43.09 42.83
CA LYS A 381 9.26 -43.06 44.05
C LYS A 381 9.25 -41.66 44.69
N ASN A 382 9.60 -41.58 45.97
CA ASN A 382 9.19 -40.51 46.89
C ASN A 382 10.36 -39.96 47.72
N VAL A 383 10.58 -38.64 47.72
CA VAL A 383 11.46 -37.92 48.68
C VAL A 383 10.91 -36.50 48.95
N LYS A 384 10.81 -36.14 50.22
CA LYS A 384 10.57 -34.80 50.84
C LYS A 384 11.01 -34.91 52.33
N PRO A 385 11.13 -33.83 53.14
CA PRO A 385 10.94 -32.41 52.84
C PRO A 385 11.97 -31.39 53.42
N ALA A 386 11.98 -30.21 52.79
CA ALA A 386 11.98 -28.86 53.40
C ALA A 386 11.07 -28.00 52.47
N GLY A 387 10.43 -26.88 52.84
CA GLY A 387 10.76 -25.87 53.84
C GLY A 387 11.47 -24.72 53.11
N SER A 388 10.83 -23.59 52.74
CA SER A 388 9.46 -23.06 53.01
C SER A 388 8.83 -22.52 51.68
N GLU A 389 7.92 -21.53 51.51
CA GLU A 389 7.22 -20.59 52.41
C GLU A 389 5.83 -20.09 51.87
N THR A 390 5.65 -18.80 51.60
CA THR A 390 4.38 -18.05 51.36
C THR A 390 3.77 -18.12 49.95
N ALA A 391 2.44 -17.98 49.89
CA ALA A 391 1.63 -17.80 48.66
C ALA A 391 1.41 -16.30 48.30
N PRO A 392 1.07 -15.95 47.04
CA PRO A 392 0.93 -14.56 46.59
C PRO A 392 -0.41 -13.90 46.97
N GLY A 393 -0.36 -12.59 47.27
CA GLY A 393 -1.54 -11.74 47.44
C GLY A 393 -2.14 -11.22 46.12
N PRO A 394 -3.38 -10.71 46.13
CA PRO A 394 -4.09 -10.28 44.92
C PRO A 394 -3.58 -8.95 44.35
N VAL A 395 -3.54 -8.84 43.03
CA VAL A 395 -3.19 -7.61 42.31
C VAL A 395 -4.40 -6.69 42.21
N THR A 396 -4.29 -5.45 42.72
CA THR A 396 -5.30 -4.40 42.56
C THR A 396 -5.23 -3.77 41.16
N PRO A 397 -6.36 -3.49 40.49
CA PRO A 397 -6.37 -2.80 39.20
C PRO A 397 -6.01 -1.31 39.36
N ALA A 398 -5.16 -0.79 38.46
CA ALA A 398 -4.80 0.63 38.45
C ALA A 398 -5.98 1.51 37.98
N THR A 399 -6.17 2.64 38.65
CA THR A 399 -7.27 3.60 38.38
C THR A 399 -7.05 4.40 37.11
N SER A 400 -8.12 4.59 36.32
CA SER A 400 -8.12 5.51 35.18
C SER A 400 -7.95 6.98 35.62
N PRO A 401 -7.23 7.83 34.87
CA PRO A 401 -7.13 9.25 35.18
C PRO A 401 -8.46 9.97 34.90
N THR A 402 -8.92 10.75 35.87
CA THR A 402 -10.16 11.53 35.81
C THR A 402 -10.06 12.68 34.80
N ALA A 403 -11.15 12.95 34.05
CA ALA A 403 -11.23 14.14 33.22
C ALA A 403 -11.43 15.42 34.08
N PRO A 404 -10.85 16.57 33.70
CA PRO A 404 -11.13 17.85 34.36
C PRO A 404 -12.57 18.31 34.06
N PRO A 405 -13.20 19.10 34.96
CA PRO A 405 -14.58 19.56 34.80
C PRO A 405 -14.72 20.56 33.65
N ALA A 406 -15.90 20.57 33.02
CA ALA A 406 -16.24 21.53 31.99
C ALA A 406 -16.55 22.91 32.59
N VAL A 407 -15.98 23.96 31.99
CA VAL A 407 -16.36 25.35 32.28
C VAL A 407 -17.42 25.78 31.24
N SER A 408 -18.61 26.14 31.71
CA SER A 408 -19.64 26.77 30.88
C SER A 408 -19.37 28.28 30.71
N PRO A 409 -19.71 28.87 29.56
CA PRO A 409 -19.48 30.30 29.32
C PRO A 409 -20.59 31.16 29.92
N SER A 410 -20.21 32.26 30.57
CA SER A 410 -21.10 33.35 30.96
C SER A 410 -20.41 34.70 30.76
N ASP A 411 -21.18 35.59 30.14
CA ASP A 411 -21.19 37.05 30.27
C ASP A 411 -20.02 37.91 29.73
N GLU A 412 -20.40 38.65 28.68
CA GLU A 412 -20.04 40.03 28.28
C GLU A 412 -18.81 40.73 28.86
N LEU A 413 -18.06 41.39 27.96
CA LEU A 413 -17.72 42.81 28.13
C LEU A 413 -17.60 43.53 26.78
N VAL A 414 -18.04 44.78 26.74
CA VAL A 414 -18.18 45.65 25.55
C VAL A 414 -16.92 46.54 25.40
N PRO A 415 -16.48 46.93 24.18
CA PRO A 415 -15.13 47.46 23.98
C PRO A 415 -14.96 48.96 24.26
N ALA A 416 -13.69 49.37 24.38
CA ALA A 416 -13.17 50.73 24.26
C ALA A 416 -11.83 50.69 23.50
#